data_AF-A0AB33IQS5-F1
#
_entry.id   AF-A0AB33IQS5-F1
#
_cell.length_a   1.000
_cell.length_b   1.000
_cell.length_c   1.000
_cell.angle_alpha   90.00
_cell.angle_beta   90.00
_cell.angle_gamma   90.00
#
_symmetry.space_group_name_H-M   'P 1'
#
loop_
_entity.id
_entity.type
_entity.pdbx_description
1 polymer ?
#
loop_
_entity_poly.entity_id
_entity_poly.type
_entity_poly.pdbx_seq_one_letter_code
_entity_poly.pdbx_strand_id
1 'polypeptide(L)'
;MPMMRDFVKIVYGLKVYVIALALVFLVGYYIWDIVFVKDSLVGGMMMLGILLAGLYFIMPYSAARRGFKAMRKRTKALHGVEDPEVVFEFGDRIVCRVNENVSYYDYAQIVKYKEHPHVVALMFTKNTGIMLDPQGFTVGTLEGFRRFVEEKCPQAKKGK
;
A
#
# COMPACT_ATOMS: atom_id res chain seq x y z
N MET A 1 8.28 5.03 -11.57
CA MET A 1 7.66 4.11 -10.57
C MET A 1 7.85 4.51 -9.08
N PRO A 2 7.99 5.79 -8.67
CA PRO A 2 8.06 6.14 -7.25
C PRO A 2 6.69 6.07 -6.55
N MET A 3 5.60 6.46 -7.22
CA MET A 3 4.23 6.48 -6.71
C MET A 3 3.75 5.13 -6.15
N MET A 4 3.94 4.04 -6.92
CA MET A 4 3.56 2.69 -6.48
C MET A 4 4.35 2.24 -5.24
N ARG A 5 5.63 2.58 -5.15
CA ARG A 5 6.48 2.22 -4.00
C ARG A 5 5.99 2.93 -2.73
N ASP A 6 5.64 4.20 -2.85
CA ASP A 6 5.16 5.00 -1.74
C ASP A 6 3.76 4.58 -1.29
N PHE A 7 2.88 4.20 -2.23
CA PHE A 7 1.58 3.62 -1.84
C PHE A 7 1.73 2.29 -1.09
N VAL A 8 2.62 1.41 -1.53
CA VAL A 8 2.89 0.15 -0.81
C VAL A 8 3.44 0.43 0.60
N LYS A 9 4.28 1.47 0.77
CA LYS A 9 4.71 1.92 2.11
C LYS A 9 3.56 2.48 2.93
N ILE A 10 2.63 3.22 2.34
CA ILE A 10 1.42 3.73 3.03
C ILE A 10 0.58 2.58 3.61
N VAL A 11 0.40 1.51 2.83
CA VAL A 11 -0.45 0.36 3.16
C VAL A 11 0.24 -0.62 4.12
N TYR A 12 1.49 -1.01 3.83
CA TYR A 12 2.19 -2.06 4.59
C TYR A 12 3.18 -1.52 5.63
N GLY A 13 3.73 -0.32 5.41
CA GLY A 13 4.47 0.48 6.39
C GLY A 13 5.58 -0.20 7.17
N LEU A 14 5.98 0.47 8.25
CA LEU A 14 7.02 0.11 9.25
C LEU A 14 7.02 -1.38 9.65
N LYS A 15 5.87 -2.07 9.56
CA LYS A 15 5.73 -3.51 9.83
C LYS A 15 6.69 -4.35 9.00
N VAL A 16 6.88 -4.03 7.72
CA VAL A 16 7.80 -4.80 6.85
C VAL A 16 9.24 -4.65 7.31
N TYR A 17 9.64 -3.44 7.74
CA TYR A 17 11.00 -3.17 8.24
C TYR A 17 11.26 -3.82 9.61
N VAL A 18 10.30 -3.73 10.54
CA VAL A 18 10.41 -4.37 11.86
C VAL A 18 10.49 -5.90 11.73
N ILE A 19 9.75 -6.49 10.80
CA ILE A 19 9.78 -7.93 10.54
C ILE A 19 11.10 -8.36 9.86
N ALA A 20 11.59 -7.58 8.89
CA ALA A 20 12.88 -7.84 8.28
C ALA A 20 14.03 -7.78 9.31
N LEU A 21 13.98 -6.80 10.22
CA LEU A 21 14.92 -6.67 11.32
C LEU A 21 14.83 -7.88 12.27
N ALA A 22 13.62 -8.29 12.66
CA ALA A 22 13.41 -9.46 13.52
C ALA A 22 13.94 -10.76 12.87
N LEU A 23 13.76 -10.95 11.57
CA LEU A 23 14.34 -12.08 10.83
C LEU A 23 15.87 -12.06 10.87
N VAL A 24 16.51 -10.91 10.72
CA VAL A 24 17.98 -10.80 10.78
C VAL A 24 18.50 -11.18 12.18
N PHE A 25 17.86 -10.71 13.25
CA PHE A 25 18.23 -11.09 14.61
C PHE A 25 18.03 -12.59 14.89
N LEU A 26 16.95 -13.19 14.38
CA LEU A 26 16.69 -14.62 14.52
C LEU A 26 17.69 -15.48 13.75
N VAL A 27 18.08 -15.06 12.55
CA VAL A 27 19.15 -15.73 11.78
C VAL A 27 20.50 -15.60 12.50
N GLY A 28 20.80 -14.44 13.08
CA GLY A 28 22.01 -14.24 13.88
C GLY A 28 22.07 -15.14 15.12
N TYR A 29 20.95 -15.26 15.84
CA TYR A 29 20.81 -16.19 16.97
C TYR A 29 21.00 -17.64 16.53
N TYR A 30 20.48 -18.03 15.37
CA TYR A 30 20.64 -19.37 14.83
C TYR A 30 22.08 -19.70 14.42
N ILE A 31 22.81 -18.76 13.82
CA ILE A 31 24.24 -18.94 13.53
C ILE A 31 25.03 -19.14 14.83
N TRP A 32 24.67 -18.40 15.88
CA TRP A 32 25.27 -18.59 17.20
C TRP A 32 24.97 -20.00 17.78
N ASP A 33 23.73 -20.46 17.66
CA ASP A 33 23.30 -21.78 18.14
C ASP A 33 24.02 -22.93 17.42
N ILE A 34 24.17 -22.91 16.08
CA ILE A 34 24.94 -23.94 15.34
C ILE A 34 26.40 -23.99 15.79
N VAL A 35 27.03 -22.82 16.00
CA VAL A 35 28.45 -22.74 16.33
C VAL A 35 28.73 -23.26 17.75
N PHE A 36 27.79 -23.10 18.68
CA PHE A 36 27.99 -23.42 20.09
C PHE A 36 27.26 -24.68 20.58
N VAL A 37 26.14 -25.07 19.97
CA VAL A 37 25.26 -26.16 20.41
C VAL A 37 25.20 -27.22 19.31
N LYS A 38 26.14 -28.17 19.37
CA LYS A 38 26.29 -29.26 18.38
C LYS A 38 25.19 -30.33 18.51
N ASP A 39 23.94 -30.03 18.16
CA ASP A 39 22.88 -31.03 18.09
C ASP A 39 21.94 -30.82 16.89
N SER A 40 21.89 -31.77 15.95
CA SER A 40 21.52 -31.50 14.54
C SER A 40 20.07 -31.78 14.15
N LEU A 41 19.16 -31.97 15.09
CA LEU A 41 17.73 -32.23 14.82
C LEU A 41 16.84 -31.05 15.20
N VAL A 42 17.08 -30.45 16.37
CA VAL A 42 16.31 -29.30 16.89
C VAL A 42 16.58 -28.06 16.05
N GLY A 43 17.85 -27.82 15.65
CA GLY A 43 18.21 -26.71 14.76
C GLY A 43 17.55 -26.79 13.38
N GLY A 44 17.41 -28.00 12.83
CA GLY A 44 16.74 -28.22 11.53
C GLY A 44 15.24 -27.89 11.56
N MET A 45 14.55 -28.27 12.64
CA MET A 45 13.12 -27.94 12.82
C MET A 45 12.90 -26.45 13.05
N MET A 46 13.78 -25.79 13.81
CA MET A 46 13.79 -24.33 13.98
C MET A 46 14.00 -23.60 12.64
N MET A 47 14.92 -24.07 11.80
CA MET A 47 15.15 -23.52 10.45
C MET A 47 13.91 -23.58 9.57
N LEU A 48 13.22 -24.72 9.54
CA LEU A 48 11.99 -24.87 8.79
C LEU A 48 10.92 -23.90 9.30
N GLY A 49 10.79 -23.76 10.63
CA GLY A 49 9.89 -22.80 11.27
C GLY A 49 10.17 -21.34 10.89
N ILE A 50 11.44 -20.93 10.91
CA ILE A 50 11.86 -19.57 10.55
C ILE A 50 11.62 -19.31 9.06
N LEU A 51 11.93 -20.27 8.19
CA LEU A 51 11.67 -20.18 6.75
C LEU A 51 10.18 -20.03 6.46
N LEU A 52 9.34 -20.86 7.08
CA LEU A 52 7.89 -20.80 6.91
C LEU A 52 7.29 -19.51 7.47
N ALA A 53 7.76 -19.05 8.63
CA ALA A 53 7.37 -17.77 9.20
C ALA A 53 7.77 -16.61 8.27
N GLY A 54 9.03 -16.57 7.83
CA GLY A 54 9.50 -15.58 6.88
C GLY A 54 8.68 -15.55 5.58
N LEU A 55 8.36 -16.74 5.04
CA LEU A 55 7.52 -16.86 3.84
C LEU A 55 6.10 -16.32 4.08
N TYR A 56 5.47 -16.70 5.18
CA TYR A 56 4.13 -16.26 5.57
C TYR A 56 4.03 -14.73 5.67
N PHE A 57 5.06 -14.08 6.23
CA PHE A 57 5.07 -12.63 6.40
C PHE A 57 5.47 -11.84 5.14
N ILE A 58 6.30 -12.41 4.25
CA ILE A 58 6.66 -11.78 2.95
C ILE A 58 5.55 -11.95 1.91
N MET A 59 4.75 -13.02 2.01
CA MET A 59 3.66 -13.34 1.10
C MET A 59 2.70 -12.15 0.84
N PRO A 60 2.16 -11.43 1.84
CA PRO A 60 1.25 -10.31 1.61
C PRO A 60 1.89 -9.14 0.86
N TYR A 61 3.17 -8.83 1.10
CA TYR A 61 3.89 -7.77 0.38
C TYR A 61 4.09 -8.13 -1.10
N SER A 62 4.52 -9.37 -1.36
CA SER A 62 4.69 -9.88 -2.73
C SER A 62 3.34 -9.97 -3.46
N ALA A 63 2.28 -10.35 -2.75
CA ALA A 63 0.92 -10.43 -3.27
C ALA A 63 0.37 -9.05 -3.61
N ALA A 64 0.61 -8.03 -2.79
CA ALA A 64 0.22 -6.66 -3.10
C ALA A 64 0.91 -6.13 -4.37
N ARG A 65 2.23 -6.33 -4.48
CA ARG A 65 2.99 -5.93 -5.68
C ARG A 65 2.51 -6.66 -6.93
N ARG A 66 2.22 -7.96 -6.82
CA ARG A 66 1.62 -8.75 -7.92
C ARG A 66 0.20 -8.29 -8.24
N GLY A 67 -0.58 -7.94 -7.21
CA GLY A 67 -1.93 -7.38 -7.33
C GLY A 67 -1.95 -6.09 -8.14
N PHE A 68 -1.03 -5.16 -7.86
CA PHE A 68 -0.87 -3.95 -8.67
C PHE A 68 -0.52 -4.25 -10.13
N LYS A 69 0.42 -5.17 -10.37
CA LYS A 69 0.78 -5.58 -11.72
C LYS A 69 -0.39 -6.25 -12.45
N ALA A 70 -1.18 -7.05 -11.73
CA ALA A 70 -2.38 -7.69 -12.27
C ALA A 70 -3.51 -6.68 -12.54
N MET A 71 -3.71 -5.71 -11.65
CA MET A 71 -4.65 -4.60 -11.85
C MET A 71 -4.27 -3.84 -13.11
N ARG A 72 -3.00 -3.41 -13.27
CA ARG A 72 -2.54 -2.71 -14.48
C ARG A 72 -2.76 -3.52 -15.76
N LYS A 73 -2.52 -4.84 -15.71
CA LYS A 73 -2.83 -5.74 -16.85
C LYS A 73 -4.33 -5.78 -17.15
N ARG A 74 -5.20 -5.81 -16.13
CA ARG A 74 -6.65 -5.77 -16.30
C ARG A 74 -7.11 -4.42 -16.84
N THR A 75 -6.58 -3.32 -16.33
CA THR A 75 -6.85 -1.96 -16.83
C THR A 75 -6.44 -1.82 -18.30
N LYS A 76 -5.26 -2.33 -18.68
CA LYS A 76 -4.82 -2.42 -20.08
C LYS A 76 -5.77 -3.23 -20.95
N ALA A 77 -6.25 -4.37 -20.45
CA ALA A 77 -7.19 -5.21 -21.18
C ALA A 77 -8.57 -4.54 -21.34
N LEU A 78 -9.02 -3.78 -20.34
CA LEU A 78 -10.32 -3.10 -20.33
C LEU A 78 -10.34 -1.82 -21.16
N HIS A 79 -9.25 -1.06 -21.16
CA HIS A 79 -9.20 0.28 -21.77
C HIS A 79 -8.25 0.36 -22.98
N GLY A 80 -7.60 -0.74 -23.37
CA GLY A 80 -6.65 -0.79 -24.48
C GLY A 80 -5.30 -0.08 -24.23
N VAL A 81 -5.20 0.74 -23.19
CA VAL A 81 -4.03 1.55 -22.84
C VAL A 81 -3.54 1.18 -21.43
N GLU A 82 -2.21 1.17 -21.23
CA GLU A 82 -1.61 0.72 -19.95
C GLU A 82 -2.00 1.56 -18.74
N ASP A 83 -2.06 2.88 -18.93
CA ASP A 83 -2.41 3.84 -17.89
C ASP A 83 -3.45 4.81 -18.51
N PRO A 84 -4.75 4.50 -18.42
CA PRO A 84 -5.79 5.40 -18.92
C PRO A 84 -5.80 6.69 -18.10
N GLU A 85 -6.22 7.78 -18.72
CA GLU A 85 -6.43 9.04 -18.02
C GLU A 85 -7.59 8.87 -17.01
N VAL A 86 -7.29 9.12 -15.74
CA VAL A 86 -8.26 9.06 -14.65
C VAL A 86 -8.45 10.45 -14.10
N VAL A 87 -9.65 10.98 -14.25
CA VAL A 87 -10.01 12.31 -13.76
C VAL A 87 -10.86 12.15 -12.50
N PHE A 88 -10.44 12.81 -11.42
CA PHE A 88 -11.21 12.88 -10.18
C PHE A 88 -11.80 14.28 -10.01
N GLU A 89 -13.12 14.35 -9.87
CA GLU A 89 -13.83 15.57 -9.52
C GLU A 89 -14.27 15.49 -8.06
N PHE A 90 -13.89 16.48 -7.26
CA PHE A 90 -14.19 16.56 -5.84
C PHE A 90 -15.22 17.67 -5.59
N GLY A 91 -16.48 17.27 -5.41
CA GLY A 91 -17.59 18.17 -5.07
C GLY A 91 -18.38 17.60 -3.90
N ASP A 92 -19.72 17.54 -4.01
CA ASP A 92 -20.58 16.88 -3.02
C ASP A 92 -20.29 15.37 -2.89
N ARG A 93 -19.84 14.75 -3.98
CA ARG A 93 -19.32 13.38 -4.03
C ARG A 93 -18.01 13.36 -4.79
N ILE A 94 -17.26 12.28 -4.64
CA ILE A 94 -16.06 12.03 -5.44
C ILE A 94 -16.51 11.33 -6.71
N VAL A 95 -16.28 11.96 -7.86
CA VAL A 95 -16.55 11.38 -9.17
C VAL A 95 -15.22 10.95 -9.77
N CYS A 96 -15.11 9.68 -10.14
CA CYS A 96 -13.97 9.14 -10.85
C CYS A 96 -14.39 8.84 -12.28
N ARG A 97 -13.76 9.49 -13.26
CA ARG A 97 -13.95 9.19 -14.68
C ARG A 97 -12.73 8.47 -15.22
N VAL A 98 -12.96 7.32 -15.83
CA VAL A 98 -11.96 6.56 -16.58
C VAL A 98 -12.53 6.37 -17.97
N ASN A 99 -12.10 7.23 -18.92
CA ASN A 99 -12.71 7.35 -20.24
C ASN A 99 -14.24 7.58 -20.14
N GLU A 100 -15.05 6.68 -20.68
CA GLU A 100 -16.52 6.75 -20.65
C GLU A 100 -17.14 6.22 -19.34
N ASN A 101 -16.36 5.52 -18.51
CA ASN A 101 -16.87 4.96 -17.26
C ASN A 101 -16.80 5.98 -16.13
N VAL A 102 -17.93 6.17 -15.45
CA VAL A 102 -18.07 7.06 -14.29
C VAL A 102 -18.38 6.24 -13.05
N SER A 103 -17.60 6.46 -11.99
CA SER A 103 -17.81 5.85 -10.67
C SER A 103 -17.98 6.93 -9.62
N TYR A 104 -18.87 6.69 -8.66
CA TYR A 104 -19.19 7.63 -7.59
C TYR A 104 -18.77 7.05 -6.24
N TYR A 105 -18.10 7.86 -5.43
CA TYR A 105 -17.69 7.50 -4.08
C TYR A 105 -18.17 8.56 -3.09
N ASP A 106 -18.53 8.10 -1.89
CA ASP A 106 -18.97 8.96 -0.79
C ASP A 106 -17.80 9.21 0.18
N TYR A 107 -17.69 10.45 0.67
CA TYR A 107 -16.69 10.82 1.67
C TYR A 107 -16.85 10.05 2.98
N ALA A 108 -18.07 9.63 3.33
CA ALA A 108 -18.34 8.78 4.49
C ALA A 108 -17.60 7.42 4.42
N GLN A 109 -17.27 6.95 3.21
CA GLN A 109 -16.54 5.70 3.03
C GLN A 109 -15.04 5.84 3.27
N ILE A 110 -14.50 7.06 3.35
CA ILE A 110 -13.07 7.29 3.56
C ILE A 110 -12.73 7.11 5.03
N VAL A 111 -11.89 6.12 5.31
CA VAL A 111 -11.49 5.74 6.67
C VAL A 111 -10.13 6.32 7.03
N LYS A 112 -9.24 6.52 6.05
CA LYS A 112 -7.90 7.08 6.28
C LYS A 112 -7.44 7.97 5.14
N TYR A 113 -6.69 9.00 5.53
CA TYR A 113 -5.99 9.91 4.64
C TYR A 113 -4.49 9.86 4.94
N LYS A 114 -3.67 9.67 3.91
CA LYS A 114 -2.21 9.65 4.02
C LYS A 114 -1.57 10.34 2.82
N GLU A 115 -0.54 11.14 3.11
CA GLU A 115 0.26 11.82 2.09
C GLU A 115 1.69 11.27 2.11
N HIS A 116 2.24 11.07 0.92
CA HIS A 116 3.66 10.83 0.66
C HIS A 116 4.13 11.77 -0.45
N PRO A 117 5.44 12.01 -0.62
CA PRO A 117 5.98 12.97 -1.58
C PRO A 117 5.49 12.79 -3.02
N HIS A 118 5.13 11.56 -3.41
CA HIS A 118 4.70 11.22 -4.77
C HIS A 118 3.28 10.67 -4.85
N VAL A 119 2.54 10.59 -3.74
CA VAL A 119 1.19 10.01 -3.74
C VAL A 119 0.36 10.53 -2.57
N VAL A 120 -0.87 10.92 -2.84
CA VAL A 120 -1.90 11.10 -1.83
C VAL A 120 -2.87 9.92 -1.90
N ALA A 121 -3.10 9.26 -0.77
CA ALA A 121 -3.93 8.06 -0.67
C ALA A 121 -5.18 8.33 0.18
N LEU A 122 -6.36 8.19 -0.45
CA LEU A 122 -7.65 8.15 0.21
C LEU A 122 -8.09 6.70 0.35
N MET A 123 -8.10 6.17 1.57
CA MET A 123 -8.35 4.76 1.81
C MET A 123 -9.80 4.52 2.25
N PHE A 124 -10.52 3.69 1.49
CA PHE A 124 -11.85 3.20 1.87
C PHE A 124 -11.77 2.01 2.83
N THR A 125 -10.76 1.16 2.67
CA THR A 125 -10.51 -0.01 3.54
C THR A 125 -9.02 -0.11 3.87
N LYS A 126 -8.56 -1.22 4.46
CA LYS A 126 -7.13 -1.43 4.75
C LYS A 126 -6.25 -1.47 3.49
N ASN A 127 -6.79 -1.98 2.37
CA ASN A 127 -6.01 -2.28 1.16
C ASN A 127 -6.61 -1.65 -0.11
N THR A 128 -7.73 -0.94 0.00
CA THR A 128 -8.43 -0.34 -1.13
C THR A 128 -8.55 1.16 -0.91
N GLY A 129 -8.24 1.93 -1.94
CA GLY A 129 -8.29 3.38 -1.91
C GLY A 129 -8.04 4.01 -3.26
N ILE A 130 -8.24 5.32 -3.32
CA ILE A 130 -7.88 6.17 -4.45
C ILE A 130 -6.44 6.66 -4.24
N MET A 131 -5.67 6.63 -5.32
CA MET A 131 -4.34 7.26 -5.38
C MET A 131 -4.42 8.50 -6.25
N LEU A 132 -3.89 9.60 -5.75
CA LEU A 132 -3.80 10.87 -6.45
C LEU A 132 -2.33 11.25 -6.58
N ASP A 133 -1.96 11.79 -7.73
CA ASP A 133 -0.66 12.41 -7.92
C ASP A 133 -0.68 13.83 -7.32
N PRO A 134 0.18 14.16 -6.34
CA PRO A 134 0.25 15.49 -5.77
C PRO A 134 0.46 16.62 -6.80
N GLN A 135 1.05 16.31 -7.96
CA GLN A 135 1.32 17.27 -9.05
C GLN A 135 0.26 17.22 -10.16
N GLY A 136 -0.68 16.28 -10.11
CA GLY A 136 -1.67 16.04 -11.17
C GLY A 136 -2.94 16.91 -11.10
N PHE A 137 -2.94 17.98 -10.29
CA PHE A 137 -4.12 18.84 -10.13
C PHE A 137 -4.26 19.81 -11.31
N THR A 138 -5.34 19.65 -12.08
CA THR A 138 -5.70 20.60 -13.17
C THR A 138 -6.44 21.83 -12.64
N VAL A 139 -7.22 21.66 -11.56
CA VAL A 139 -7.99 22.72 -10.91
C VAL A 139 -7.80 22.64 -9.40
N GLY A 140 -7.51 23.78 -8.78
CA GLY A 140 -7.21 23.87 -7.35
C GLY A 140 -5.75 23.56 -7.01
N THR A 141 -5.45 23.47 -5.72
CA THR A 141 -4.11 23.15 -5.21
C THR A 141 -4.17 21.98 -4.24
N LEU A 142 -3.04 21.27 -4.09
CA LEU A 142 -2.91 20.20 -3.09
C LEU A 142 -3.27 20.67 -1.67
N GLU A 143 -2.91 21.91 -1.32
CA GLU A 143 -3.25 22.48 -0.02
C GLU A 143 -4.75 22.73 0.14
N GLY A 144 -5.41 23.23 -0.91
CA GLY A 144 -6.87 23.39 -0.92
C GLY A 144 -7.57 22.04 -0.79
N PHE A 145 -7.08 21.03 -1.51
CA PHE A 145 -7.57 19.66 -1.41
C PHE A 145 -7.38 19.08 0.00
N ARG A 146 -6.22 19.29 0.63
CA ARG A 146 -5.97 18.84 2.01
C ARG A 146 -7.01 19.40 2.97
N ARG A 147 -7.25 20.71 2.93
CA ARG A 147 -8.25 21.37 3.79
C ARG A 147 -9.66 20.83 3.52
N PHE A 148 -10.01 20.67 2.25
CA PHE A 148 -11.30 20.14 1.83
C PHE A 148 -11.55 18.72 2.35
N VAL A 149 -10.57 17.82 2.25
CA VAL A 149 -10.68 16.45 2.76
C VAL A 149 -10.77 16.44 4.29
N GLU A 150 -10.00 17.28 4.99
CA GLU A 150 -10.06 17.40 6.45
C GLU A 150 -11.44 17.87 6.92
N GLU A 151 -12.10 18.75 6.18
CA GLU A 151 -13.45 19.24 6.48
C GLU A 151 -14.54 18.20 6.16
N LYS A 152 -14.47 17.55 4.99
CA LYS A 152 -15.49 16.58 4.53
C LYS A 152 -15.35 15.20 5.17
N CYS A 153 -14.17 14.84 5.65
CA CYS A 153 -13.88 13.53 6.24
C CYS A 153 -13.33 13.66 7.67
N PRO A 154 -14.06 14.26 8.63
CA PRO A 154 -13.58 14.42 10.00
C PRO A 154 -13.28 13.08 10.69
N GLN A 155 -13.95 12.00 10.26
CA GLN A 155 -13.72 10.63 10.74
C GLN A 155 -12.42 10.01 10.22
N ALA A 156 -11.84 10.53 9.13
CA ALA A 156 -10.66 9.96 8.54
C ALA A 156 -9.44 10.24 9.43
N LYS A 157 -8.85 9.19 9.99
CA LYS A 157 -7.62 9.35 10.80
C LYS A 157 -6.50 9.82 9.88
N LYS A 158 -5.98 11.03 10.12
CA LYS A 158 -4.75 11.51 9.50
C LYS A 158 -3.60 10.59 9.92
N GLY A 159 -3.15 9.77 8.98
CA GLY A 159 -1.98 8.93 9.22
C GLY A 159 -0.74 9.79 9.14
N LYS A 160 -0.03 9.96 10.27
CA LYS A 160 1.37 10.40 10.26
C LYS A 160 2.24 9.40 9.49
#